data_AF-A0A379TEZ6-F1
#
_entry.id   AF-A0A379TEZ6-F1
#
_cell.length_a   1.000
_cell.length_b   1.000
_cell.length_c   1.000
_cell.angle_alpha   90.00
_cell.angle_beta   90.00
_cell.angle_gamma   90.00
#
_symmetry.space_group_name_H-M   'P 1'
#
loop_
_entity.id
_entity.type
_entity.pdbx_description
1 polymer ?
#
loop_
_entity_poly.entity_id
_entity_poly.type
_entity_poly.pdbx_seq_one_letter_code
_entity_poly.pdbx_strand_id
1 'polypeptide(L)'
;MYTPLNWTMTQRHVAFASFTSWMLDAFDFFILVFVLSDLAEWFHASVSDVSIAIMLTLAVRPIGALLFGRMAEKYGRRPILMLNILFFTVFELLSAWSPTFMAFLIFRVMYGVAMGGIWGVASSLAMETIPDRSRGLMSGIFQAGYPCGYLFASVIFWPLLQYGWLARYVPDWRPAHCVAALYLV
;
A
#
# COMPACT_ATOMS: atom_id res chain seq x y z
N MET A 1 -35.04 20.71 4.64
CA MET A 1 -34.94 19.26 4.39
C MET A 1 -33.54 18.99 3.86
N TYR A 2 -32.63 18.53 4.73
CA TYR A 2 -31.20 18.38 4.42
C TYR A 2 -30.95 17.01 3.79
N THR A 3 -30.72 16.93 2.49
CA THR A 3 -30.31 15.69 1.82
C THR A 3 -28.81 15.49 1.96
N PRO A 4 -28.36 14.45 2.67
CA PRO A 4 -26.94 14.15 2.77
C PRO A 4 -26.46 13.59 1.41
N LEU A 5 -25.37 14.13 0.88
CA LEU A 5 -24.56 13.53 -0.20
C LEU A 5 -25.21 13.34 -1.59
N ASN A 6 -25.64 14.41 -2.24
CA ASN A 6 -25.78 14.43 -3.71
C ASN A 6 -24.40 14.59 -4.38
N TRP A 7 -23.47 13.66 -4.13
CA TRP A 7 -22.19 13.61 -4.84
C TRP A 7 -22.40 13.12 -6.27
N THR A 8 -21.70 13.75 -7.21
CA THR A 8 -21.65 13.31 -8.61
C THR A 8 -20.94 11.96 -8.71
N MET A 9 -21.13 11.24 -9.83
CA MET A 9 -20.42 9.97 -10.08
C MET A 9 -18.89 10.14 -9.99
N THR A 10 -18.36 11.25 -10.53
CA THR A 10 -16.93 11.56 -10.45
C THR A 10 -16.46 11.75 -9.02
N GLN A 11 -17.22 12.46 -8.18
CA GLN A 11 -16.89 12.65 -6.76
C GLN A 11 -16.88 11.33 -5.99
N ARG A 12 -17.84 10.45 -6.26
CA ARG A 12 -17.88 9.10 -5.66
C ARG A 12 -16.69 8.25 -6.09
N HIS A 13 -16.34 8.27 -7.37
CA HIS A 13 -15.18 7.54 -7.88
C HIS A 13 -13.86 8.05 -7.29
N VAL A 14 -13.69 9.36 -7.19
CA VAL A 14 -12.49 9.94 -6.56
C VAL A 14 -12.45 9.62 -5.07
N ALA A 15 -13.58 9.74 -4.36
CA ALA A 15 -13.67 9.36 -2.95
C ALA A 15 -13.26 7.90 -2.72
N PHE A 16 -13.84 6.99 -3.52
CA PHE A 16 -13.53 5.58 -3.46
C PHE A 16 -12.06 5.30 -3.80
N ALA A 17 -11.55 5.88 -4.90
CA ALA A 17 -10.17 5.69 -5.32
C ALA A 17 -9.15 6.20 -4.28
N SER A 18 -9.40 7.37 -3.67
CA SER A 18 -8.53 7.88 -2.62
C SER A 18 -8.61 7.05 -1.35
N PHE A 19 -9.80 6.58 -0.97
CA PHE A 19 -10.00 5.68 0.16
C PHE A 19 -9.25 4.34 -0.05
N THR A 20 -9.45 3.69 -1.19
CA THR A 20 -8.79 2.41 -1.49
C THR A 20 -7.29 2.56 -1.65
N SER A 21 -6.80 3.68 -2.20
CA SER A 21 -5.35 3.93 -2.26
C SER A 21 -4.72 3.96 -0.87
N TRP A 22 -5.37 4.60 0.11
CA TRP A 22 -4.87 4.65 1.48
C TRP A 22 -5.06 3.32 2.23
N MET A 23 -6.13 2.61 1.92
CA MET A 23 -6.38 1.26 2.44
C MET A 23 -5.31 0.27 1.96
N LEU A 24 -4.96 0.30 0.67
CA LEU A 24 -3.92 -0.55 0.08
C LEU A 24 -2.53 -0.22 0.65
N ASP A 25 -2.21 1.07 0.83
CA ASP A 25 -0.95 1.50 1.49
C ASP A 25 -0.78 0.89 2.89
N ALA A 26 -1.87 0.90 3.67
CA ALA A 26 -1.89 0.30 5.00
C ALA A 26 -1.82 -1.23 4.94
N PHE A 27 -2.61 -1.84 4.06
CA PHE A 27 -2.61 -3.29 3.84
C PHE A 27 -1.20 -3.81 3.58
N ASP A 28 -0.48 -3.20 2.64
CA ASP A 28 0.87 -3.61 2.26
C ASP A 28 1.86 -3.55 3.41
N PHE A 29 1.82 -2.43 4.13
CA PHE A 29 2.67 -2.22 5.29
C PHE A 29 2.46 -3.31 6.34
N PHE A 30 1.19 -3.64 6.64
CA PHE A 30 0.87 -4.60 7.69
C PHE A 30 1.11 -6.05 7.26
N ILE A 31 0.82 -6.41 6.01
CA ILE A 31 1.15 -7.74 5.50
C ILE A 31 2.65 -8.00 5.61
N LEU A 32 3.49 -7.03 5.22
CA LEU A 32 4.94 -7.18 5.35
C LEU A 32 5.37 -7.41 6.81
N VAL A 33 4.75 -6.69 7.75
CA VAL A 33 5.02 -6.88 9.19
C VAL A 33 4.59 -8.27 9.66
N PHE A 34 3.48 -8.80 9.15
CA PHE A 34 2.98 -10.12 9.55
C PHE A 34 3.86 -11.27 9.03
N VAL A 35 4.43 -11.15 7.83
CA VAL A 35 5.28 -12.17 7.19
C VAL A 35 6.77 -12.00 7.45
N LEU A 36 7.18 -11.10 8.36
CA LEU A 36 8.59 -10.80 8.67
C LEU A 36 9.41 -12.05 9.01
N SER A 37 8.84 -12.94 9.83
CA SER A 37 9.53 -14.17 10.26
C SER A 37 9.68 -15.17 9.11
N ASP A 38 8.66 -15.31 8.27
CA ASP A 38 8.69 -16.18 7.10
C ASP A 38 9.69 -15.68 6.05
N LEU A 39 9.78 -14.35 5.86
CA LEU A 39 10.78 -13.72 4.99
C LEU A 39 12.21 -13.93 5.52
N ALA A 40 12.40 -13.86 6.84
CA ALA A 40 13.71 -14.11 7.45
C ALA A 40 14.16 -15.56 7.22
N GLU A 41 13.26 -16.52 7.40
CA GLU A 41 13.54 -17.93 7.10
C GLU A 41 13.85 -18.15 5.61
N TRP A 42 13.05 -17.55 4.71
CA TRP A 42 13.22 -17.65 3.26
C TRP A 42 14.57 -17.11 2.76
N PHE A 43 14.98 -15.95 3.26
CA PHE A 43 16.24 -15.33 2.86
C PHE A 43 17.45 -15.83 3.68
N HIS A 44 17.25 -16.79 4.58
CA HIS A 44 18.26 -17.23 5.55
C HIS A 44 18.92 -16.06 6.29
N ALA A 45 18.10 -15.08 6.68
CA ALA A 45 18.50 -13.85 7.35
C ALA A 45 17.89 -13.76 8.75
N SER A 46 18.36 -12.82 9.59
CA SER A 46 17.69 -12.56 10.86
C SER A 46 16.45 -11.69 10.65
N VAL A 47 15.46 -11.79 11.56
CA VAL A 47 14.30 -10.89 11.56
C VAL A 47 14.73 -9.42 11.67
N SER A 48 15.83 -9.16 12.38
CA SER A 48 16.43 -7.83 12.45
C SER A 48 16.87 -7.33 11.08
N ASP A 49 17.54 -8.17 10.28
CA ASP A 49 17.98 -7.79 8.93
C ASP A 49 16.78 -7.49 8.03
N VAL A 50 15.75 -8.33 8.05
CA VAL A 50 14.55 -8.09 7.24
C VAL A 50 13.80 -6.84 7.70
N SER A 51 13.81 -6.50 9.00
CA SER A 51 13.21 -5.27 9.51
C SER A 51 13.88 -3.99 8.98
N ILE A 52 15.15 -4.06 8.55
CA ILE A 52 15.84 -2.95 7.87
C ILE A 52 15.11 -2.59 6.58
N ALA A 53 14.47 -3.56 5.89
CA ALA A 53 13.67 -3.27 4.71
C ALA A 53 12.53 -2.30 5.03
N ILE A 54 11.80 -2.55 6.12
CA ILE A 54 10.71 -1.67 6.58
C ILE A 54 11.25 -0.29 6.94
N MET A 55 12.36 -0.25 7.69
CA MET A 55 13.01 1.01 8.06
C MET A 55 13.39 1.83 6.82
N LEU A 56 14.05 1.20 5.84
CA LEU A 56 14.47 1.85 4.60
C LEU A 56 13.27 2.34 3.79
N THR A 57 12.24 1.51 3.63
CA THR A 57 10.99 1.90 2.97
C THR A 57 10.39 3.15 3.60
N LEU A 58 10.28 3.19 4.94
CA LEU A 58 9.76 4.35 5.67
C LEU A 58 10.67 5.58 5.54
N ALA A 59 11.99 5.39 5.59
CA ALA A 59 12.98 6.48 5.52
C ALA A 59 12.94 7.23 4.19
N VAL A 60 12.62 6.55 3.09
CA VAL A 60 12.54 7.17 1.76
C VAL A 60 11.15 7.71 1.39
N ARG A 61 10.11 7.46 2.21
CA ARG A 61 8.75 8.02 1.97
C ARG A 61 8.74 9.54 1.83
N PRO A 62 9.46 10.34 2.64
CA PRO A 62 9.50 11.79 2.45
C PRO A 62 10.03 12.21 1.09
N ILE A 63 10.99 11.47 0.54
CA ILE A 63 11.54 11.72 -0.81
C ILE A 63 10.44 11.50 -1.84
N GLY A 64 9.71 10.39 -1.73
CA GLY A 64 8.52 10.11 -2.53
C GLY A 64 7.45 11.18 -2.46
N ALA A 65 7.07 11.59 -1.25
CA ALA A 65 6.07 12.62 -1.01
C ALA A 65 6.43 13.94 -1.70
N LEU A 66 7.69 14.36 -1.63
CA LEU A 66 8.18 15.58 -2.27
C LEU A 66 8.19 15.47 -3.80
N LEU A 67 8.61 14.32 -4.35
CA LEU A 67 8.68 14.11 -5.80
C LEU A 67 7.28 14.06 -6.41
N PHE A 68 6.43 13.16 -5.93
CA PHE A 68 5.07 12.99 -6.44
C PHE A 68 4.17 14.19 -6.12
N GLY A 69 4.36 14.84 -4.97
CA GLY A 69 3.67 16.08 -4.63
C GLY A 69 3.96 17.20 -5.64
N ARG A 70 5.25 17.48 -5.91
CA ARG A 70 5.64 18.49 -6.91
C ARG A 70 5.17 18.12 -8.31
N MET A 71 5.23 16.85 -8.70
CA MET A 71 4.70 16.41 -9.99
C MET A 71 3.19 16.61 -10.07
N ALA A 72 2.44 16.35 -8.99
CA ALA A 72 0.99 16.51 -8.96
C ALA A 72 0.56 17.98 -9.10
N GLU A 73 1.34 18.92 -8.57
CA GLU A 73 1.11 20.35 -8.78
C GLU A 73 1.31 20.75 -10.25
N LYS A 74 2.36 20.24 -10.89
CA LYS A 74 2.73 20.62 -12.27
C LYS A 74 1.90 19.93 -13.35
N TYR A 75 1.64 18.63 -13.19
CA TYR A 75 1.00 17.77 -14.21
C TYR A 75 -0.45 17.41 -13.87
N GLY A 76 -0.94 17.85 -12.71
CA GLY A 76 -2.27 17.55 -12.21
C GLY A 76 -2.31 16.32 -11.29
N ARG A 77 -3.23 16.33 -10.32
CA ARG A 77 -3.29 15.31 -9.25
C ARG A 77 -3.69 13.93 -9.78
N ARG A 78 -4.70 13.84 -10.64
CA ARG A 78 -5.22 12.57 -11.18
C ARG A 78 -4.19 11.73 -11.95
N PRO A 79 -3.50 12.25 -12.98
CA PRO A 79 -2.52 11.43 -13.72
C PRO A 79 -1.34 11.00 -12.86
N ILE A 80 -0.92 11.85 -11.93
CA ILE A 80 0.18 11.53 -11.01
C ILE A 80 -0.22 10.50 -9.97
N LEU A 81 -1.46 10.53 -9.47
CA LEU A 81 -1.97 9.47 -8.61
C LEU A 81 -1.99 8.12 -9.34
N MET A 82 -2.45 8.09 -10.59
CA MET A 82 -2.45 6.86 -11.41
C MET A 82 -1.03 6.33 -11.66
N LEU A 83 -0.10 7.22 -11.97
CA LEU A 83 1.32 6.88 -12.14
C LEU A 83 1.91 6.33 -10.84
N ASN A 84 1.57 6.93 -9.71
CA ASN A 84 2.05 6.48 -8.42
C ASN A 84 1.53 5.08 -8.09
N ILE A 85 0.23 4.83 -8.24
CA ILE A 85 -0.37 3.50 -8.07
C ILE A 85 0.31 2.46 -8.98
N LEU A 86 0.62 2.81 -10.24
CA LEU A 86 1.33 1.92 -11.14
C LEU A 86 2.74 1.58 -10.60
N PHE A 87 3.52 2.57 -10.17
CA PHE A 87 4.85 2.32 -9.59
C PHE A 87 4.78 1.49 -8.31
N PHE A 88 3.82 1.81 -7.45
CA PHE A 88 3.53 1.06 -6.23
C PHE A 88 3.31 -0.43 -6.55
N THR A 89 2.37 -0.74 -7.44
CA THR A 89 2.04 -2.12 -7.80
C THR A 89 3.21 -2.85 -8.47
N VAL A 90 3.93 -2.18 -9.38
CA VAL A 90 5.07 -2.80 -10.07
C VAL A 90 6.20 -3.13 -9.09
N PHE A 91 6.59 -2.21 -8.22
CA PHE A 91 7.66 -2.47 -7.26
C PHE A 91 7.26 -3.44 -6.17
N GLU A 92 5.99 -3.46 -5.76
CA GLU A 92 5.52 -4.46 -4.79
C GLU A 92 5.57 -5.87 -5.40
N LEU A 93 5.12 -6.04 -6.65
CA LEU A 93 5.23 -7.33 -7.35
C LEU A 93 6.69 -7.77 -7.53
N LEU A 94 7.59 -6.83 -7.86
CA LEU A 94 9.03 -7.11 -7.96
C LEU A 94 9.63 -7.48 -6.60
N SER A 95 9.22 -6.81 -5.52
CA SER A 95 9.58 -7.19 -4.15
C SER A 95 9.11 -8.60 -3.81
N ALA A 96 7.88 -8.96 -4.18
CA ALA A 96 7.36 -10.30 -3.95
C ALA A 96 8.13 -11.38 -4.72
N TRP A 97 8.49 -11.14 -5.99
CA TRP A 97 9.29 -12.07 -6.81
C TRP A 97 10.81 -11.94 -6.66
N SER A 98 11.29 -11.22 -5.64
CA SER A 98 12.71 -11.00 -5.46
C SER A 98 13.48 -12.31 -5.23
N PRO A 99 14.54 -12.60 -6.02
CA PRO A 99 15.30 -13.85 -5.90
C PRO A 99 16.34 -13.81 -4.79
N THR A 100 16.73 -12.62 -4.32
CA THR A 100 17.76 -12.42 -3.31
C THR A 100 17.35 -11.31 -2.34
N PHE A 101 17.88 -11.37 -1.11
CA PHE A 101 17.61 -10.37 -0.09
C PHE A 101 18.01 -8.94 -0.52
N MET A 102 19.13 -8.80 -1.24
CA MET A 102 19.55 -7.48 -1.74
C MET A 102 18.56 -6.93 -2.79
N ALA A 103 18.08 -7.78 -3.71
CA ALA A 103 17.06 -7.37 -4.67
C ALA A 103 15.76 -6.97 -3.96
N PHE A 104 15.35 -7.73 -2.94
CA PHE A 104 14.22 -7.40 -2.08
C PHE A 104 14.35 -6.00 -1.46
N LEU A 105 15.50 -5.69 -0.85
CA LEU A 105 15.76 -4.38 -0.25
C LEU A 105 15.69 -3.24 -1.26
N ILE A 106 16.29 -3.41 -2.44
CA ILE A 106 16.26 -2.40 -3.51
C ILE A 106 14.82 -2.14 -3.94
N PHE A 107 14.03 -3.19 -4.21
CA PHE A 107 12.63 -3.02 -4.58
C PHE A 107 11.80 -2.38 -3.46
N ARG A 108 12.08 -2.70 -2.18
CA ARG A 108 11.42 -2.08 -1.01
C ARG A 108 11.75 -0.59 -0.86
N VAL A 109 12.96 -0.18 -1.21
CA VAL A 109 13.35 1.24 -1.28
C VAL A 109 12.59 1.93 -2.42
N MET A 110 12.57 1.36 -3.62
CA MET A 110 11.84 1.93 -4.76
C MET A 110 10.33 2.03 -4.49
N TYR A 111 9.77 0.98 -3.90
CA TYR A 111 8.40 0.94 -3.40
C TYR A 111 8.14 2.06 -2.38
N GLY A 112 9.03 2.26 -1.40
CA GLY A 112 8.90 3.33 -0.40
C GLY A 112 8.82 4.73 -1.00
N VAL A 113 9.53 4.97 -2.11
CA VAL A 113 9.44 6.23 -2.86
C VAL A 113 8.06 6.37 -3.53
N ALA A 114 7.49 5.31 -4.11
CA ALA A 114 6.13 5.35 -4.64
C ALA A 114 5.10 5.58 -3.51
N MET A 115 5.14 4.71 -2.49
CA MET A 115 4.32 4.72 -1.28
C MET A 115 4.23 6.11 -0.62
N GLY A 116 5.35 6.84 -0.56
CA GLY A 116 5.41 8.19 0.02
C GLY A 116 4.50 9.22 -0.66
N GLY A 117 4.24 9.08 -1.96
CA GLY A 117 3.44 10.03 -2.73
C GLY A 117 1.92 9.79 -2.71
N ILE A 118 1.49 8.57 -2.35
CA ILE A 118 0.07 8.17 -2.42
C ILE A 118 -0.79 9.04 -1.50
N TRP A 119 -0.43 9.12 -0.22
CA TRP A 119 -1.25 9.80 0.78
C TRP A 119 -1.47 11.28 0.43
N GLY A 120 -0.41 12.00 0.07
CA GLY A 120 -0.48 13.44 -0.23
C GLY A 120 -1.27 13.74 -1.50
N VAL A 121 -1.03 12.99 -2.59
CA VAL A 121 -1.71 13.22 -3.86
C VAL A 121 -3.18 12.75 -3.80
N ALA A 122 -3.46 11.61 -3.16
CA ALA A 122 -4.81 11.07 -3.02
C ALA A 122 -5.69 11.92 -2.09
N SER A 123 -5.17 12.38 -0.96
CA SER A 123 -5.89 13.27 -0.04
C SER A 123 -6.21 14.61 -0.69
N SER A 124 -5.24 15.22 -1.36
CA SER A 124 -5.44 16.48 -2.09
C SER A 124 -6.48 16.32 -3.20
N LEU A 125 -6.37 15.27 -4.03
CA LEU A 125 -7.35 14.99 -5.08
C LEU A 125 -8.77 14.82 -4.52
N ALA A 126 -8.91 14.09 -3.42
CA ALA A 126 -10.20 13.92 -2.76
C ALA A 126 -10.77 15.24 -2.25
N MET A 127 -9.98 16.02 -1.52
CA MET A 127 -10.45 17.29 -0.94
C MET A 127 -10.77 18.33 -2.01
N GLU A 128 -10.01 18.38 -3.10
CA GLU A 128 -10.27 19.30 -4.21
C GLU A 128 -11.51 18.94 -5.02
N THR A 129 -11.83 17.64 -5.14
CA THR A 129 -12.98 17.18 -5.93
C THR A 129 -14.30 17.26 -5.15
N ILE A 130 -14.24 17.10 -3.83
CA ILE A 130 -15.41 17.01 -2.95
C ILE A 130 -15.87 18.43 -2.52
N PRO A 131 -17.20 18.70 -2.43
CA PRO A 131 -17.70 20.01 -2.02
C PRO A 131 -17.25 20.39 -0.60
N ASP A 132 -17.00 21.68 -0.36
CA ASP A 132 -16.48 22.21 0.92
C ASP A 132 -17.24 21.68 2.15
N ARG A 133 -18.58 21.61 2.07
CA ARG A 133 -19.46 21.13 3.14
C ARG A 133 -19.24 19.65 3.51
N SER A 134 -18.69 18.86 2.60
CA SER A 134 -18.47 17.42 2.78
C SER A 134 -16.99 17.05 2.97
N ARG A 135 -16.07 18.03 2.94
CA ARG A 135 -14.62 17.77 3.11
C ARG A 135 -14.29 17.15 4.47
N GLY A 136 -14.96 17.59 5.54
CA GLY A 136 -14.78 17.00 6.88
C GLY A 136 -15.15 15.52 6.91
N LEU A 137 -16.31 15.15 6.34
CA LEU A 137 -16.74 13.76 6.23
C LEU A 137 -15.78 12.95 5.34
N MET A 138 -15.40 13.49 4.18
CA MET A 138 -14.48 12.82 3.27
C MET A 138 -13.10 12.61 3.90
N SER A 139 -12.61 13.56 4.70
CA SER A 139 -11.33 13.41 5.41
C SER A 139 -11.40 12.28 6.44
N GLY A 140 -12.52 12.16 7.17
CA GLY A 140 -12.76 11.03 8.06
C GLY A 140 -12.84 9.69 7.32
N ILE A 141 -13.58 9.63 6.21
CA ILE A 141 -13.65 8.44 5.36
C ILE A 141 -12.25 8.08 4.85
N PHE A 142 -11.52 9.05 4.31
CA PHE A 142 -10.16 8.85 3.82
C PHE A 142 -9.27 8.27 4.92
N GLN A 143 -9.24 8.88 6.11
CA GLN A 143 -8.40 8.40 7.21
C GLN A 143 -8.80 7.00 7.71
N ALA A 144 -10.11 6.67 7.66
CA ALA A 144 -10.61 5.34 7.98
C ALA A 144 -10.07 4.25 7.02
N GLY A 145 -9.52 4.61 5.86
CA GLY A 145 -8.83 3.68 4.98
C GLY A 145 -7.69 2.91 5.68
N TYR A 146 -6.94 3.56 6.57
CA TYR A 146 -5.82 2.93 7.27
C TYR A 146 -6.23 1.75 8.18
N PRO A 147 -7.15 1.93 9.15
CA PRO A 147 -7.62 0.81 9.96
C PRO A 147 -8.38 -0.23 9.12
N CYS A 148 -9.08 0.16 8.05
CA CYS A 148 -9.67 -0.80 7.12
C CYS A 148 -8.61 -1.67 6.45
N GLY A 149 -7.48 -1.10 6.01
CA GLY A 149 -6.37 -1.83 5.42
C GLY A 149 -5.72 -2.80 6.40
N TYR A 150 -5.53 -2.38 7.66
CA TYR A 150 -5.08 -3.25 8.74
C TYR A 150 -6.02 -4.44 8.99
N LEU A 151 -7.32 -4.18 9.09
CA LEU A 151 -8.33 -5.23 9.27
C LEU A 151 -8.34 -6.18 8.09
N PHE A 152 -8.27 -5.66 6.87
CA PHE A 152 -8.20 -6.46 5.65
C PHE A 152 -6.96 -7.35 5.63
N ALA A 153 -5.78 -6.79 5.95
CA ALA A 153 -4.53 -7.55 6.10
C ALA A 153 -4.67 -8.66 7.15
N SER A 154 -5.27 -8.35 8.29
CA SER A 154 -5.46 -9.31 9.38
C SER A 154 -6.39 -10.46 9.00
N VAL A 155 -7.51 -10.17 8.33
CA VAL A 155 -8.48 -11.17 7.87
C VAL A 155 -7.89 -12.07 6.80
N ILE A 156 -7.11 -11.51 5.87
CA ILE A 156 -6.44 -12.26 4.81
C ILE A 156 -5.28 -13.10 5.37
N PHE A 157 -4.55 -12.58 6.35
CA PHE A 157 -3.46 -13.31 6.99
C PHE A 157 -3.94 -14.39 7.98
N TRP A 158 -5.14 -14.26 8.55
CA TRP A 158 -5.67 -15.20 9.55
C TRP A 158 -5.70 -16.67 9.09
N PRO A 159 -6.18 -17.01 7.88
CA PRO A 159 -6.08 -18.37 7.35
C PRO A 159 -4.65 -18.89 7.33
N LEU A 160 -3.65 -18.08 6.95
CA LEU A 160 -2.25 -18.52 6.92
C LEU A 160 -1.76 -18.95 8.31
N LEU A 161 -2.14 -18.23 9.36
CA LEU A 161 -1.84 -18.59 10.75
C LEU A 161 -2.52 -19.89 11.20
N GLN A 162 -3.80 -20.07 10.87
CA GLN A 162 -4.58 -21.23 11.30
C GLN A 162 -4.20 -22.51 10.57
N TYR A 163 -3.87 -22.37 9.29
CA TYR A 163 -3.78 -23.49 8.39
C TYR A 163 -2.34 -23.91 8.11
N GLY A 164 -1.33 -23.04 8.10
CA GLY A 164 0.09 -23.41 8.00
C GLY A 164 0.50 -24.38 6.85
N TRP A 165 -0.41 -24.79 5.97
CA TRP A 165 -0.28 -26.02 5.18
C TRP A 165 0.18 -25.78 3.74
N LEU A 166 0.01 -24.58 3.19
CA LEU A 166 0.53 -24.29 1.84
C LEU A 166 2.04 -24.02 1.83
N ALA A 167 2.59 -23.45 2.91
CA ALA A 167 4.04 -23.21 3.03
C ALA A 167 4.84 -24.46 3.46
N ARG A 168 4.18 -25.49 4.01
CA ARG A 168 4.86 -26.66 4.60
C ARG A 168 4.78 -27.94 3.76
N TYR A 169 3.87 -28.03 2.78
CA TYR A 169 3.61 -29.26 2.00
C TYR A 169 3.88 -29.17 0.50
N VAL A 170 4.24 -28.00 -0.04
CA VAL A 170 4.66 -27.87 -1.44
C VAL A 170 6.07 -27.30 -1.47
N PRO A 171 7.10 -28.14 -1.65
CA PRO A 171 8.51 -27.72 -1.67
C PRO A 171 8.82 -26.62 -2.71
N ASP A 172 7.98 -26.47 -3.73
CA ASP A 172 8.12 -25.48 -4.81
C ASP A 172 7.27 -24.19 -4.62
N TRP A 173 6.44 -24.11 -3.58
CA TRP A 173 5.60 -22.93 -3.34
C TRP A 173 6.39 -21.88 -2.57
N ARG A 174 7.21 -21.12 -3.29
CA ARG A 174 8.00 -20.02 -2.71
C ARG A 174 7.10 -19.14 -1.81
N PRO A 175 7.48 -18.81 -0.57
CA PRO A 175 6.81 -17.80 0.28
C PRO A 175 6.54 -16.49 -0.46
N ALA A 176 7.44 -16.13 -1.40
CA ALA A 176 7.28 -15.10 -2.43
C ALA A 176 5.94 -15.15 -3.20
N HIS A 177 5.42 -16.33 -3.53
CA HIS A 177 4.15 -16.52 -4.23
C HIS A 177 2.93 -16.42 -3.30
N CYS A 178 3.05 -16.76 -2.02
CA CYS A 178 1.98 -16.51 -1.05
C CYS A 178 1.86 -15.00 -0.79
N VAL A 179 2.99 -14.32 -0.64
CA VAL A 179 3.06 -12.87 -0.53
C VAL A 179 2.52 -12.21 -1.80
N ALA A 180 2.95 -12.64 -3.00
CA ALA A 180 2.39 -12.17 -4.27
C ALA A 180 0.89 -12.49 -4.43
N ALA A 181 0.41 -13.65 -3.95
CA ALA A 181 -1.01 -14.02 -4.00
C ALA A 181 -1.87 -13.20 -3.03
N LEU A 182 -1.33 -12.79 -1.87
CA LEU A 182 -2.00 -11.85 -0.96
C LEU A 182 -2.07 -10.44 -1.56
N TYR A 183 -1.08 -10.06 -2.38
CA TYR A 183 -1.03 -8.77 -3.08
C TYR A 183 -1.82 -8.72 -4.41
N LEU A 184 -2.31 -9.86 -4.91
CA LEU A 184 -3.11 -9.98 -6.14
C LEU A 184 -4.62 -10.12 -5.88
N VAL A 185 -5.06 -10.02 -4.62
CA VAL A 185 -6.47 -9.97 -4.18
C VAL A 185 -6.85 -8.53 -3.85
#